data_AF-A0A5N6XFL1-F1
#
_entry.id   AF-A0A5N6XFL1-F1
#
_cell.length_a   1.000
_cell.length_b   1.000
_cell.length_c   1.000
_cell.angle_alpha   90.00
_cell.angle_beta   90.00
_cell.angle_gamma   90.00
#
_symmetry.space_group_name_H-M   'P 1'
#
loop_
_entity.id
_entity.type
_entity.pdbx_description
1 polymer ?
#
loop_
_entity_poly.entity_id
_entity_poly.type
_entity_poly.pdbx_seq_one_letter_code
_entity_poly.pdbx_strand_id
1 'polypeptide(L)'
;MIILHPDHLVSATIVADSIGCQRRAVLQDRIKNTGDIGKPQVFGNIFHEAFQEAMKANQWDISSLRSLVEMVIVKHIEELYLIHMSIPEAIDYVMGKIPALISWADTFLKEKPGTQSLVEDRNSSKLRLSINKLLEVEEHIWSPMYGLKGNIDATVQVACHDGESDKNLVVPLELKTGNRDTNHAHRAQTALYTLLLSDRYGEPGPCHE
;
A
#
# COMPACT_ATOMS: atom_id res chain seq x y z
N MET A 1 4.17 -25.79 4.39
CA MET A 1 3.95 -25.28 3.02
C MET A 1 4.91 -25.99 2.08
N ILE A 2 4.51 -26.30 0.84
CA ILE A 2 5.37 -26.93 -0.16
C ILE A 2 5.47 -25.98 -1.37
N ILE A 3 6.68 -25.59 -1.76
CA ILE A 3 6.94 -24.75 -2.93
C ILE A 3 7.46 -25.65 -4.05
N LEU A 4 6.73 -25.72 -5.17
CA LEU A 4 7.02 -26.67 -6.25
C LEU A 4 8.21 -26.23 -7.12
N HIS A 5 8.31 -24.95 -7.44
CA HIS A 5 9.36 -24.37 -8.28
C HIS A 5 9.89 -23.07 -7.62
N PRO A 6 10.78 -23.17 -6.61
CA PRO A 6 11.26 -22.00 -5.86
C PRO A 6 12.00 -20.98 -6.73
N ASP A 7 12.60 -21.43 -7.83
CA ASP A 7 13.33 -20.57 -8.77
C ASP A 7 12.40 -19.78 -9.71
N HIS A 8 11.10 -20.08 -9.72
CA HIS A 8 10.12 -19.38 -10.56
C HIS A 8 9.36 -18.34 -9.73
N LEU A 9 9.85 -17.10 -9.75
CA LEU A 9 9.27 -16.00 -8.97
C LEU A 9 7.98 -15.45 -9.61
N VAL A 10 6.83 -15.78 -9.01
CA VAL A 10 5.52 -15.24 -9.40
C VAL A 10 5.23 -13.97 -8.59
N SER A 11 4.68 -12.92 -9.22
CA SER A 11 4.30 -11.72 -8.47
C SER A 11 3.16 -12.02 -7.50
N ALA A 12 3.26 -11.52 -6.26
CA ALA A 12 2.22 -11.63 -5.25
C ALA A 12 0.86 -11.09 -5.74
N THR A 13 0.86 -10.02 -6.55
CA THR A 13 -0.36 -9.47 -7.16
C THR A 13 -1.01 -10.48 -8.13
N ILE A 14 -0.21 -11.18 -8.95
CA ILE A 14 -0.72 -12.20 -9.88
C ILE A 14 -1.31 -13.38 -9.10
N VAL A 15 -0.65 -13.81 -8.02
CA VAL A 15 -1.16 -14.88 -7.16
C VAL A 15 -2.49 -14.45 -6.53
N ALA A 16 -2.58 -13.23 -6.00
CA ALA A 16 -3.80 -12.68 -5.43
C ALA A 16 -4.94 -12.59 -6.46
N ASP A 17 -4.68 -12.15 -7.69
CA ASP A 17 -5.66 -12.06 -8.77
C ASP A 17 -6.14 -13.43 -9.26
N SER A 18 -5.31 -14.46 -9.11
CA SER A 18 -5.63 -15.84 -9.50
C SER A 18 -6.75 -16.47 -8.65
N ILE A 19 -7.02 -15.94 -7.45
CA ILE A 19 -8.08 -16.43 -6.55
C ILE A 19 -9.45 -16.37 -7.25
N GLY A 20 -9.70 -15.32 -8.02
CA GLY A 20 -10.94 -15.19 -8.78
C GLY A 20 -10.93 -16.00 -10.08
N CYS A 21 -9.79 -16.01 -10.79
CA CYS A 21 -9.65 -16.78 -12.03
C CYS A 21 -8.17 -16.99 -12.39
N GLN A 22 -7.69 -18.23 -12.25
CA GLN A 22 -6.31 -18.60 -12.58
C GLN A 22 -5.96 -18.36 -14.04
N ARG A 23 -6.85 -18.73 -14.98
CA ARG A 23 -6.63 -18.52 -16.42
C ARG A 23 -6.46 -17.04 -16.73
N ARG A 24 -7.28 -16.15 -16.14
CA ARG A 24 -7.19 -14.71 -16.35
C ARG A 24 -5.85 -14.18 -15.85
N ALA A 25 -5.42 -14.57 -14.65
CA ALA A 25 -4.14 -14.14 -14.08
C ALA A 25 -2.95 -14.56 -14.96
N VAL A 26 -2.94 -15.81 -15.45
CA VAL A 26 -1.89 -16.30 -16.37
C VAL A 26 -1.90 -15.54 -17.70
N LEU A 27 -3.08 -15.25 -18.25
CA LEU A 27 -3.19 -14.49 -19.49
C LEU A 27 -2.73 -13.04 -19.33
N GLN A 28 -3.08 -12.38 -18.22
CA GLN A 28 -2.67 -10.99 -17.94
C GLN A 28 -1.16 -10.87 -17.72
N ASP A 29 -0.54 -11.87 -17.07
CA ASP A 29 0.92 -11.91 -16.89
C ASP A 29 1.67 -12.09 -18.22
N ARG A 30 1.18 -13.00 -19.08
CA ARG A 30 1.84 -13.33 -20.36
C ARG A 30 1.54 -12.34 -21.47
N ILE A 31 0.34 -11.77 -21.47
CA ILE A 31 -0.15 -10.85 -22.50
C ILE A 31 -0.28 -9.48 -21.85
N LYS A 32 0.74 -8.64 -22.05
CA LYS A 32 0.68 -7.23 -21.65
C LYS A 32 -0.35 -6.51 -22.52
N ASN A 33 -1.57 -6.36 -22.01
CA ASN A 33 -2.58 -5.55 -22.66
C ASN A 33 -2.39 -4.09 -22.23
N THR A 34 -1.84 -3.26 -23.10
CA THR A 34 -1.83 -1.80 -22.95
C THR A 34 -3.21 -1.29 -23.35
N GLY A 35 -4.17 -1.42 -22.44
CA GLY A 35 -5.44 -0.69 -22.56
C GLY A 35 -5.22 0.81 -22.41
N ASP A 36 -6.17 1.62 -22.88
CA ASP A 36 -6.13 3.07 -22.71
C ASP A 36 -6.03 3.43 -21.22
N ILE A 37 -5.14 4.37 -20.92
CA ILE A 37 -4.91 4.85 -19.55
C ILE A 37 -6.17 5.61 -19.10
N GLY A 38 -6.92 5.01 -18.19
CA GLY A 38 -8.13 5.60 -17.65
C GLY A 38 -7.85 6.61 -16.53
N LYS A 39 -8.76 7.57 -16.36
CA LYS A 39 -8.73 8.54 -15.25
C LYS A 39 -8.49 7.91 -13.86
N PRO A 40 -9.12 6.77 -13.47
CA PRO A 40 -8.85 6.15 -12.18
C PRO A 40 -7.39 5.70 -12.00
N GLN A 41 -6.75 5.22 -13.07
CA GLN A 41 -5.36 4.74 -13.02
C GLN A 41 -4.38 5.91 -12.85
N VAL A 42 -4.55 6.99 -13.64
CA VAL A 42 -3.72 8.21 -13.52
C VAL A 42 -3.77 8.78 -12.11
N PHE A 43 -4.99 8.97 -11.58
CA PHE A 43 -5.13 9.52 -10.23
C PHE A 43 -4.74 8.52 -9.13
N GLY A 44 -4.77 7.22 -9.41
CA GLY A 44 -4.18 6.21 -8.54
C GLY A 44 -2.67 6.41 -8.40
N ASN A 45 -1.97 6.52 -9.53
CA ASN A 45 -0.52 6.74 -9.56
C ASN A 45 -0.13 8.06 -8.89
N ILE A 46 -0.77 9.17 -9.27
CA ILE A 46 -0.52 10.50 -8.67
C ILE A 46 -0.74 10.47 -7.15
N PHE A 47 -1.81 9.82 -6.68
CA PHE A 47 -2.10 9.75 -5.25
C PHE A 47 -1.10 8.87 -4.49
N HIS A 48 -0.67 7.74 -5.07
CA HIS A 48 0.37 6.89 -4.48
C HIS A 48 1.70 7.66 -4.35
N GLU A 49 2.16 8.32 -5.42
CA GLU A 49 3.40 9.10 -5.35
C GLU A 49 3.28 10.24 -4.33
N ALA A 50 2.16 10.98 -4.34
CA ALA A 50 1.95 12.06 -3.39
C ALA A 50 1.95 11.55 -1.93
N PHE A 51 1.32 10.40 -1.68
CA PHE A 51 1.32 9.75 -0.37
C PHE A 51 2.72 9.34 0.07
N GLN A 52 3.51 8.72 -0.82
CA GLN A 52 4.86 8.25 -0.52
C GLN A 52 5.80 9.41 -0.20
N GLU A 53 5.77 10.49 -0.98
CA GLU A 53 6.57 11.68 -0.71
C GLU A 53 6.14 12.36 0.60
N ALA A 54 4.84 12.37 0.91
CA ALA A 54 4.34 12.89 2.19
C ALA A 54 4.82 12.04 3.38
N MET A 55 4.80 10.71 3.25
CA MET A 55 5.33 9.78 4.24
C MET A 55 6.83 9.97 4.48
N LYS A 56 7.63 10.19 3.42
CA LYS A 56 9.08 10.46 3.54
C LYS A 56 9.35 11.79 4.25
N ALA A 57 8.65 12.85 3.88
CA ALA A 57 8.81 14.17 4.48
C ALA A 57 8.23 14.24 5.90
N ASN A 58 7.23 13.40 6.19
CA ASN A 58 6.43 13.38 7.41
C ASN A 58 5.85 14.76 7.78
N GLN A 59 5.39 15.51 6.77
CA GLN A 59 4.75 16.82 6.90
C GLN A 59 3.34 16.76 6.34
N TRP A 60 2.34 16.85 7.24
CA TRP A 60 0.93 16.57 6.93
C TRP A 60 0.04 17.81 6.99
N ASP A 61 0.60 19.02 7.03
CA ASP A 61 -0.18 20.24 6.94
C ASP A 61 -0.63 20.49 5.48
N ILE A 62 -1.74 21.23 5.34
CA ILE A 62 -2.38 21.49 4.04
C ILE A 62 -1.43 22.19 3.06
N SER A 63 -0.55 23.08 3.54
CA SER A 63 0.32 23.87 2.67
C SER A 63 1.46 23.04 2.09
N SER A 64 2.07 22.18 2.91
CA SER A 64 3.09 21.23 2.49
C SER A 64 2.51 20.20 1.52
N LEU A 65 1.35 19.62 1.84
CA LEU A 65 0.69 18.64 0.99
C LEU A 65 0.25 19.24 -0.35
N ARG A 66 -0.24 20.50 -0.36
CA ARG A 66 -0.58 21.18 -1.61
C ARG A 66 0.65 21.36 -2.50
N SER A 67 1.75 21.87 -1.93
CA SER A 67 3.00 22.08 -2.67
C SER A 67 3.53 20.77 -3.26
N LEU A 68 3.42 19.70 -2.49
CA LEU A 68 3.80 18.35 -2.91
C LEU A 68 2.91 17.84 -4.05
N VAL A 69 1.59 17.98 -3.94
CA VAL A 69 0.64 17.60 -5.00
C VAL A 69 0.91 18.37 -6.29
N GLU A 70 1.18 19.68 -6.20
CA GLU A 70 1.53 20.52 -7.36
C GLU A 70 2.82 20.01 -8.04
N MET A 71 3.85 19.64 -7.27
CA MET A 71 5.08 19.05 -7.82
C MET A 71 4.85 17.69 -8.48
N VAL A 72 4.09 16.79 -7.85
CA VAL A 72 3.81 15.44 -8.38
C VAL A 72 3.00 15.55 -9.67
N ILE A 73 1.96 16.38 -9.71
CA ILE A 73 1.11 16.55 -10.89
C ILE A 73 1.90 16.97 -12.13
N VAL A 74 2.92 17.82 -11.97
CA VAL A 74 3.78 18.24 -13.09
C VAL A 74 4.54 17.06 -13.69
N LYS A 75 4.93 16.06 -12.89
CA LYS A 75 5.59 14.85 -13.39
C LYS A 75 4.66 13.96 -14.21
N HIS A 76 3.35 14.04 -13.98
CA HIS A 76 2.31 13.27 -14.67
C HIS A 76 1.63 14.01 -15.82
N ILE A 77 2.24 15.09 -16.35
CA ILE A 77 1.60 15.94 -17.36
C ILE A 77 1.20 15.18 -18.65
N GLU A 78 2.00 14.19 -19.06
CA GLU A 78 1.69 13.36 -20.23
C GLU A 78 0.44 12.52 -20.02
N GLU A 79 0.28 11.93 -18.82
CA GLU A 79 -0.89 11.14 -18.46
C GLU A 79 -2.15 12.01 -18.37
N LEU A 80 -2.03 13.24 -17.85
CA LEU A 80 -3.11 14.22 -17.80
C LEU A 80 -3.56 14.64 -19.20
N TYR A 81 -2.63 14.77 -20.14
CA TYR A 81 -2.94 15.05 -21.54
C TYR A 81 -3.77 13.93 -22.16
N LEU A 82 -3.43 12.66 -21.90
CA LEU A 82 -4.17 11.49 -22.42
C LEU A 82 -5.61 11.43 -21.90
N ILE A 83 -5.86 11.88 -20.67
CA ILE A 83 -7.21 11.92 -20.10
C ILE A 83 -7.92 13.28 -20.29
N HIS A 84 -7.33 14.17 -21.09
CA HIS A 84 -7.85 15.50 -21.41
C HIS A 84 -8.19 16.35 -20.17
N MET A 85 -7.29 16.38 -19.18
CA MET A 85 -7.49 17.12 -17.94
C MET A 85 -6.41 18.19 -17.75
N SER A 86 -6.83 19.38 -17.31
CA SER A 86 -5.88 20.46 -17.02
C SER A 86 -5.21 20.29 -15.65
N ILE A 87 -4.05 20.92 -15.46
CA ILE A 87 -3.31 20.90 -14.20
C ILE A 87 -4.17 21.43 -13.03
N PRO A 88 -4.87 22.58 -13.12
CA PRO A 88 -5.71 23.06 -12.03
C PRO A 88 -6.81 22.07 -11.64
N GLU A 89 -7.49 21.47 -12.62
CA GLU A 89 -8.52 20.47 -12.37
C GLU A 89 -7.94 19.21 -11.68
N ALA A 90 -6.73 18.79 -12.07
CA ALA A 90 -6.05 17.67 -11.45
C ALA A 90 -5.66 17.97 -9.99
N ILE A 91 -5.15 19.19 -9.71
CA ILE A 91 -4.83 19.64 -8.35
C ILE A 91 -6.09 19.60 -7.50
N ASP A 92 -7.18 20.23 -7.96
CA ASP A 92 -8.43 20.26 -7.20
C ASP A 92 -8.98 18.85 -6.93
N TYR A 93 -8.85 17.94 -7.92
CA TYR A 93 -9.28 16.56 -7.78
C TYR A 93 -8.50 15.81 -6.67
N VAL A 94 -7.17 15.93 -6.65
CA VAL A 94 -6.32 15.29 -5.62
C VAL A 94 -6.51 15.95 -4.27
N MET A 95 -6.54 17.29 -4.23
CA MET A 95 -6.76 18.07 -3.02
C MET A 95 -8.10 17.76 -2.34
N GLY A 96 -9.12 17.36 -3.10
CA GLY A 96 -10.39 16.87 -2.56
C GLY A 96 -10.28 15.62 -1.67
N LYS A 97 -9.17 14.87 -1.75
CA LYS A 97 -8.89 13.68 -0.91
C LYS A 97 -7.97 13.97 0.27
N ILE A 98 -7.25 15.09 0.24
CA ILE A 98 -6.25 15.46 1.25
C ILE A 98 -6.82 15.54 2.68
N PRO A 99 -8.02 16.08 2.95
CA PRO A 99 -8.54 16.11 4.32
C PRO A 99 -8.68 14.73 4.97
N ALA A 100 -9.10 13.72 4.20
CA ALA A 100 -9.18 12.34 4.69
C ALA A 100 -7.79 11.76 4.95
N LEU A 101 -6.81 12.11 4.12
CA LEU A 101 -5.44 11.68 4.28
C LEU A 101 -4.79 12.29 5.54
N ILE A 102 -5.00 13.59 5.80
CA ILE A 102 -4.56 14.26 7.03
C ILE A 102 -5.19 13.57 8.25
N SER A 103 -6.51 13.33 8.21
CA SER A 103 -7.18 12.63 9.32
C SER A 103 -6.64 11.22 9.57
N TRP A 104 -6.24 10.51 8.51
CA TRP A 104 -5.60 9.20 8.63
C TRP A 104 -4.21 9.33 9.27
N ALA A 105 -3.40 10.29 8.80
CA ALA A 105 -2.09 10.56 9.35
C ALA A 105 -2.14 10.94 10.84
N ASP A 106 -3.03 11.86 11.20
CA ASP A 106 -3.29 12.28 12.58
C ASP A 106 -3.74 11.13 13.48
N THR A 107 -4.33 10.08 12.92
CA THR A 107 -4.81 8.93 13.68
C THR A 107 -3.69 7.90 13.88
N PHE A 108 -2.96 7.57 12.81
CA PHE A 108 -2.07 6.41 12.77
C PHE A 108 -0.59 6.75 12.82
N LEU A 109 -0.13 7.92 12.34
CA LEU A 109 1.29 8.28 12.33
C LEU A 109 1.74 8.87 13.66
N LYS A 110 1.95 7.99 14.64
CA LYS A 110 2.30 8.35 16.02
C LYS A 110 3.33 7.39 16.59
N GLU A 111 4.11 7.88 17.54
CA GLU A 111 5.07 7.05 18.28
C GLU A 111 4.38 5.89 19.02
N LYS A 112 3.18 6.14 19.58
CA LYS A 112 2.40 5.16 20.33
C LYS A 112 0.93 5.10 19.88
N PRO A 113 0.26 3.94 20.02
CA PRO A 113 -1.15 3.80 19.69
C PRO A 113 -2.04 4.73 20.53
N GLY A 114 -2.87 5.52 19.85
CA GLY A 114 -3.90 6.34 20.48
C GLY A 114 -5.22 5.58 20.69
N THR A 115 -6.13 6.14 21.46
CA THR A 115 -7.47 5.55 21.68
C THR A 115 -8.30 5.43 20.40
N GLN A 116 -8.06 6.31 19.42
CA GLN A 116 -8.73 6.33 18.11
C GLN A 116 -8.03 5.48 17.04
N SER A 117 -6.85 4.93 17.33
CA SER A 117 -6.03 4.18 16.36
C SER A 117 -6.43 2.71 16.24
N LEU A 118 -7.73 2.48 16.06
CA LEU A 118 -8.33 1.13 16.04
C LEU A 118 -8.29 0.55 14.63
N VAL A 119 -7.82 -0.70 14.54
CA VAL A 119 -7.85 -1.51 13.32
C VAL A 119 -8.53 -2.84 13.63
N GLU A 120 -9.38 -3.29 12.71
CA GLU A 120 -10.03 -4.59 12.82
C GLU A 120 -9.13 -5.66 12.18
N ASP A 121 -8.80 -6.69 12.96
CA ASP A 121 -8.13 -7.87 12.47
C ASP A 121 -9.13 -8.83 11.78
N ARG A 122 -8.60 -9.89 11.14
CA ARG A 122 -9.33 -10.94 10.43
C ARG A 122 -10.42 -11.61 11.27
N ASN A 123 -10.23 -11.68 12.58
CA ASN A 123 -11.19 -12.26 13.53
C ASN A 123 -12.19 -11.22 14.08
N SER A 124 -12.26 -10.02 13.51
CA SER A 124 -13.06 -8.89 13.99
C SER A 124 -12.69 -8.41 15.40
N SER A 125 -11.52 -8.82 15.90
CA SER A 125 -10.90 -8.22 17.08
C SER A 125 -10.39 -6.82 16.73
N LYS A 126 -10.53 -5.89 17.67
CA LYS A 126 -10.04 -4.51 17.50
C LYS A 126 -8.67 -4.38 18.16
N LEU A 127 -7.65 -4.14 17.36
CA LEU A 127 -6.29 -3.84 17.80
C LEU A 127 -6.07 -2.33 17.79
N ARG A 128 -5.30 -1.81 18.75
CA ARG A 128 -4.76 -0.44 18.67
C ARG A 128 -3.34 -0.49 18.10
N LEU A 129 -3.11 0.24 17.02
CA LEU A 129 -1.80 0.32 16.38
C LEU A 129 -1.46 1.74 15.94
N SER A 130 -0.18 2.09 15.98
CA SER A 130 0.34 3.30 15.34
C SER A 130 1.52 2.95 14.45
N ILE A 131 1.63 3.62 13.32
CA ILE A 131 2.80 3.60 12.46
C ILE A 131 3.78 4.63 13.04
N ASN A 132 4.88 4.15 13.61
CA ASN A 132 5.87 5.02 14.26
C ASN A 132 7.09 5.30 13.37
N LYS A 133 7.30 4.52 12.31
CA LYS A 133 8.42 4.71 11.40
C LYS A 133 8.11 4.18 9.99
N LEU A 134 8.46 4.98 8.99
CA LEU A 134 8.59 4.51 7.60
C LEU A 134 9.97 3.86 7.43
N LEU A 135 10.03 2.65 6.89
CA LEU A 135 11.29 1.95 6.62
C LEU A 135 11.70 2.10 5.15
N GLU A 136 10.77 1.88 4.24
CA GLU A 136 11.00 1.97 2.80
C GLU A 136 9.68 2.28 2.06
N VAL A 137 9.75 2.92 0.88
CA VAL A 137 8.63 3.00 -0.06
C VAL A 137 8.97 2.24 -1.34
N GLU A 138 7.98 1.67 -2.02
CA GLU A 138 8.18 0.89 -3.26
C GLU A 138 9.23 -0.22 -3.07
N GLU A 139 9.11 -0.99 -2.00
CA GLU A 139 10.10 -2.01 -1.66
C GLU A 139 9.93 -3.25 -2.56
N HIS A 140 10.97 -3.52 -3.36
CA HIS A 140 11.05 -4.71 -4.19
C HIS A 140 11.69 -5.89 -3.45
N ILE A 141 10.95 -6.98 -3.26
CA ILE A 141 11.44 -8.20 -2.58
C ILE A 141 11.30 -9.40 -3.50
N TRP A 142 12.37 -10.19 -3.61
CA TRP A 142 12.40 -11.49 -4.26
C TRP A 142 12.66 -12.56 -3.20
N SER A 143 11.78 -13.55 -3.12
CA SER A 143 11.88 -14.66 -2.17
C SER A 143 11.88 -15.99 -2.91
N PRO A 144 13.07 -16.56 -3.17
CA PRO A 144 13.19 -17.94 -3.65
C PRO A 144 12.64 -18.95 -2.63
N MET A 145 12.66 -18.63 -1.33
CA MET A 145 12.06 -19.45 -0.27
C MET A 145 10.58 -19.72 -0.55
N TYR A 146 9.86 -18.73 -1.09
CA TYR A 146 8.44 -18.81 -1.40
C TYR A 146 8.12 -18.93 -2.90
N GLY A 147 9.10 -18.79 -3.79
CA GLY A 147 8.84 -18.67 -5.23
C GLY A 147 8.05 -17.42 -5.58
N LEU A 148 8.21 -16.35 -4.80
CA LEU A 148 7.42 -15.12 -4.91
C LEU A 148 8.29 -13.89 -5.11
N LYS A 149 7.74 -12.90 -5.80
CA LYS A 149 8.25 -11.53 -5.81
C LYS A 149 7.13 -10.55 -5.51
N GLY A 150 7.46 -9.38 -4.99
CA GLY A 150 6.49 -8.35 -4.67
C GLY A 150 7.06 -6.96 -4.79
N ASN A 151 6.16 -6.00 -4.96
CA ASN A 151 6.43 -4.58 -4.84
C ASN A 151 5.48 -4.00 -3.79
N ILE A 152 6.02 -3.64 -2.63
CA ILE A 152 5.24 -3.19 -1.48
C ILE A 152 5.19 -1.67 -1.51
N ASP A 153 4.00 -1.07 -1.52
CA ASP A 153 3.85 0.40 -1.61
C ASP A 153 4.64 1.12 -0.50
N ALA A 154 4.53 0.64 0.74
CA ALA A 154 5.36 1.07 1.86
C ALA A 154 5.61 -0.06 2.88
N THR A 155 6.85 -0.15 3.35
CA THR A 155 7.22 -1.00 4.49
C THR A 155 7.35 -0.11 5.71
N VAL A 156 6.58 -0.41 6.76
CA VAL A 156 6.46 0.44 7.95
C VAL A 156 6.69 -0.36 9.22
N GLN A 157 7.18 0.33 10.24
CA GLN A 157 7.17 -0.18 11.61
C GLN A 157 5.90 0.31 12.31
N VAL A 158 5.20 -0.63 12.92
CA VAL A 158 4.02 -0.36 13.75
C VAL A 158 4.30 -0.68 15.20
N ALA A 159 3.92 0.22 16.10
CA ALA A 159 3.77 -0.09 17.51
C ALA A 159 2.35 -0.62 17.74
N CYS A 160 2.24 -1.75 18.45
CA CYS A 160 0.97 -2.28 18.90
C CYS A 160 1.01 -2.59 20.40
N HIS A 161 -0.14 -2.43 21.04
CA HIS A 161 -0.27 -2.68 22.48
C HIS A 161 -0.94 -4.05 22.69
N ASP A 162 -0.17 -5.02 23.17
CA ASP A 162 -0.59 -6.41 23.37
C ASP A 162 -1.03 -6.70 24.82
N GLY A 163 -1.65 -5.72 25.47
CA GLY A 163 -2.13 -5.82 26.86
C GLY A 163 -1.03 -5.79 27.95
N GLU A 164 0.15 -6.36 27.70
CA GLU A 164 1.28 -6.39 28.65
C GLU A 164 2.48 -5.53 28.23
N SER A 165 2.73 -5.38 26.92
CA SER A 165 3.88 -4.61 26.41
C SER A 165 3.60 -3.97 25.05
N ASP A 166 4.32 -2.87 24.78
CA ASP A 166 4.36 -2.25 23.45
C ASP A 166 5.34 -3.06 22.59
N LYS A 167 4.86 -3.67 21.51
CA LYS A 167 5.67 -4.41 20.53
C LYS A 167 5.79 -3.61 19.24
N ASN A 168 6.99 -3.61 18.65
CA ASN A 168 7.24 -3.04 17.32
C ASN A 168 7.30 -4.17 16.29
N LEU A 169 6.48 -4.08 15.24
CA LEU A 169 6.45 -5.03 14.14
C LEU A 169 6.72 -4.34 12.81
N VAL A 170 7.38 -5.05 11.89
CA VAL A 170 7.53 -4.62 10.50
C VAL A 170 6.37 -5.20 9.69
N VAL A 171 5.60 -4.33 9.04
CA VAL A 171 4.39 -4.74 8.31
C VAL A 171 4.32 -4.04 6.94
N PRO A 172 3.68 -4.67 5.95
CA PRO A 172 3.43 -4.03 4.67
C PRO A 172 2.20 -3.11 4.79
N LEU A 173 2.32 -1.90 4.25
CA LEU A 173 1.22 -0.97 4.07
C LEU A 173 0.89 -0.88 2.58
N GLU A 174 -0.28 -1.39 2.20
CA GLU A 174 -0.79 -1.31 0.83
C GLU A 174 -1.82 -0.18 0.73
N LEU A 175 -1.63 0.71 -0.24
CA LEU A 175 -2.56 1.80 -0.53
C LEU A 175 -3.49 1.37 -1.68
N LYS A 176 -4.78 1.70 -1.55
CA LYS A 176 -5.77 1.47 -2.61
C LYS A 176 -6.64 2.70 -2.79
N THR A 177 -6.73 3.16 -4.04
CA THR A 177 -7.64 4.21 -4.47
C THR A 177 -8.84 3.57 -5.19
N GLY A 178 -10.07 3.83 -4.74
CA GLY A 178 -11.30 3.30 -5.39
C GLY A 178 -12.22 2.46 -4.49
N ASN A 179 -13.08 1.64 -5.11
CA ASN A 179 -14.17 0.92 -4.44
C ASN A 179 -13.65 -0.26 -3.57
N ARG A 180 -14.37 -0.57 -2.48
CA ARG A 180 -13.99 -1.58 -1.46
C ARG A 180 -14.32 -3.04 -1.86
N ASP A 181 -14.79 -3.27 -3.09
CA ASP A 181 -15.44 -4.53 -3.50
C ASP A 181 -14.48 -5.71 -3.76
N THR A 182 -13.17 -5.48 -3.93
CA THR A 182 -12.16 -6.54 -4.21
C THR A 182 -11.47 -7.06 -2.94
N ASN A 183 -12.25 -7.23 -1.87
CA ASN A 183 -11.73 -7.51 -0.52
C ASN A 183 -10.85 -8.78 -0.44
N HIS A 184 -11.18 -9.84 -1.18
CA HIS A 184 -10.40 -11.10 -1.10
C HIS A 184 -9.04 -11.04 -1.80
N ALA A 185 -8.96 -10.44 -2.99
CA ALA A 185 -7.69 -10.30 -3.71
C ALA A 185 -6.76 -9.34 -2.97
N HIS A 186 -7.27 -8.20 -2.50
CA HIS A 186 -6.47 -7.25 -1.71
C HIS A 186 -5.95 -7.90 -0.42
N ARG A 187 -6.79 -8.66 0.31
CA ARG A 187 -6.35 -9.40 1.50
C ARG A 187 -5.27 -10.42 1.20
N ALA A 188 -5.39 -11.15 0.09
CA ALA A 188 -4.38 -12.11 -0.32
C ALA A 188 -3.06 -11.43 -0.68
N GLN A 189 -3.12 -10.29 -1.38
CA GLN A 189 -1.93 -9.50 -1.72
C GLN A 189 -1.17 -9.09 -0.46
N THR A 190 -1.85 -8.48 0.52
CA THR A 190 -1.20 -8.08 1.79
C THR A 190 -0.67 -9.28 2.58
N ALA A 191 -1.38 -10.41 2.58
CA ALA A 191 -0.90 -11.64 3.23
C ALA A 191 0.39 -12.19 2.60
N LEU A 192 0.48 -12.15 1.28
CA LEU A 192 1.68 -12.56 0.54
C LEU A 192 2.84 -11.59 0.80
N TYR A 193 2.57 -10.30 0.94
CA TYR A 193 3.59 -9.33 1.35
C TYR A 193 4.10 -9.56 2.76
N THR A 194 3.27 -10.03 3.69
CA THR A 194 3.74 -10.46 5.02
C THR A 194 4.74 -11.62 4.92
N LEU A 195 4.53 -12.58 4.00
CA LEU A 195 5.50 -13.66 3.76
C LEU A 195 6.81 -13.10 3.18
N LEU A 196 6.74 -12.19 2.21
CA LEU A 196 7.95 -11.58 1.64
C LEU A 196 8.75 -10.81 2.68
N LEU A 197 8.08 -10.07 3.57
CA LEU A 197 8.73 -9.37 4.66
C LEU A 197 9.30 -10.32 5.71
N SER A 198 8.67 -11.48 5.96
CA SER A 198 9.22 -12.46 6.91
C SER A 198 10.52 -13.10 6.44
N ASP A 199 10.69 -13.31 5.13
CA ASP A 199 11.96 -13.79 4.55
C ASP A 199 13.07 -12.74 4.70
N ARG A 200 12.73 -11.45 4.54
CA ARG A 200 13.71 -10.34 4.56
C ARG A 200 14.07 -9.85 5.95
N TYR A 201 13.08 -9.68 6.82
CA TYR A 201 13.22 -9.05 8.14
C TYR A 201 13.05 -10.06 9.29
N GLY A 202 12.70 -11.31 9.01
CA GLY A 202 12.29 -12.30 10.01
C GLY A 202 10.79 -12.25 10.29
N GLU A 203 10.24 -13.31 10.89
CA GLU A 203 8.81 -13.36 11.21
C GLU A 203 8.41 -12.23 12.18
N PRO A 204 7.49 -11.34 11.81
CA PRO A 204 6.89 -10.43 12.77
C PRO A 204 6.04 -11.26 13.73
N GLY A 205 6.39 -11.27 15.02
CA GLY A 205 5.56 -11.89 16.06
C GLY A 205 4.15 -11.28 16.07
N PRO A 206 3.12 -12.00 16.54
CA PRO A 206 1.77 -11.46 16.51
C PRO A 206 1.60 -10.31 17.52
N CYS A 207 0.72 -9.36 17.21
CA CYS A 207 0.30 -8.29 18.13
C CYS A 207 -0.70 -8.77 19.19
N HIS A 208 -1.15 -10.02 19.09
CA HIS A 208 -2.06 -10.70 20.00
C HIS A 208 -1.53 -12.11 20.23
N GLU A 209 -1.67 -12.66 21.44
CA GLU A 209 -1.42 -14.09 21.70
C GLU A 209 -2.32 -15.03 20.90
#